data_AF-A0A966SM29-F1
#
_entry.id   AF-A0A966SM29-F1
#
_cell.length_a   1.000
_cell.length_b   1.000
_cell.length_c   1.000
_cell.angle_alpha   90.00
_cell.angle_beta   90.00
_cell.angle_gamma   90.00
#
_symmetry.space_group_name_H-M   'P 1'
#
loop_
_entity.id
_entity.type
_entity.pdbx_description
1 polymer ?
#
loop_
_entity_poly.entity_id
_entity_poly.type
_entity_poly.pdbx_seq_one_letter_code
_entity_poly.pdbx_strand_id
1 'polypeptide(L)'
;MKRLSHLTRTGEARMVDVSAKPVVLREAIASGEIRLQTGTLDLIESNAIAKGNVLATARLAGIMAAKKTGELIPLCHPLPITHCE
;
A
#
# COMPACT_ATOMS: atom_id res chain seq x y z
N MET A 1 21.78 1.12 18.11
CA MET A 1 20.50 0.96 17.37
C MET A 1 19.83 2.32 17.23
N LYS A 2 19.28 2.65 16.06
CA LYS A 2 18.52 3.91 15.87
C LYS A 2 17.22 3.83 16.69
N ARG A 3 16.87 4.92 17.38
CA ARG A 3 15.61 5.04 18.14
C ARG A 3 14.41 4.97 17.18
N LEU A 4 13.45 4.10 17.45
CA LEU A 4 12.20 4.00 16.68
C LEU A 4 11.35 5.26 16.90
N SER A 5 10.82 5.84 15.83
CA SER A 5 10.06 7.11 15.90
C SER A 5 8.63 6.94 16.39
N HIS A 6 8.00 5.81 16.04
CA HIS A 6 6.63 5.46 16.45
C HIS A 6 6.51 4.86 17.85
N LEU A 7 7.62 4.76 18.60
CA LEU A 7 7.61 4.33 20.00
C LEU A 7 8.03 5.50 20.90
N THR A 8 7.41 5.57 22.08
CA THR A 8 7.88 6.42 23.18
C THR A 8 9.15 5.83 23.81
N ARG A 9 9.74 6.54 24.77
CA ARG A 9 10.89 6.03 25.55
C ARG A 9 10.52 4.82 26.42
N THR A 10 9.24 4.70 26.80
CA THR A 10 8.69 3.58 27.58
C THR A 10 8.26 2.41 26.69
N GLY A 11 8.33 2.53 25.36
CA GLY A 11 7.96 1.49 24.39
C GLY A 11 6.51 1.52 23.92
N GLU A 12 5.74 2.53 24.33
CA GLU A 12 4.34 2.70 23.91
C GLU A 12 4.25 3.24 22.49
N ALA A 13 3.26 2.76 21.73
CA ALA A 13 3.02 3.22 20.37
C ALA A 13 2.46 4.65 20.33
N ARG A 14 2.95 5.47 19.40
CA ARG A 14 2.43 6.82 19.14
C ARG A 14 2.49 7.21 17.67
N MET A 15 1.53 8.03 17.25
CA MET A 15 1.63 8.76 15.99
C MET A 15 2.66 9.89 16.16
N VAL A 16 3.56 10.05 15.19
CA VAL A 16 4.61 11.08 15.24
C VAL A 16 4.01 12.42 14.83
N ASP A 17 4.19 13.48 15.62
CA ASP A 17 3.84 14.83 15.17
C ASP A 17 4.78 15.27 14.04
N VAL A 18 4.20 15.65 12.90
CA VAL A 18 4.91 16.10 11.70
C VAL A 18 4.56 17.53 11.31
N SER A 19 3.84 18.27 12.17
CA SER A 19 3.30 19.62 11.88
C SER A 19 4.39 20.64 11.55
N ALA A 20 5.58 20.50 12.13
CA ALA A 20 6.72 21.38 11.87
C ALA A 20 7.47 21.07 10.56
N LYS A 21 7.12 19.98 9.85
CA LYS A 21 7.80 19.58 8.61
C LYS A 21 7.17 20.32 7.42
N PRO A 22 7.97 20.91 6.51
CA PRO A 22 7.43 21.55 5.31
C PRO A 22 6.79 20.52 4.36
N VAL A 23 5.76 20.95 3.64
CA VAL A 23 5.17 20.18 2.55
C VAL A 23 6.13 20.22 1.36
N VAL A 24 6.46 19.04 0.84
CA VAL A 24 7.30 18.85 -0.34
C VAL A 24 6.72 17.72 -1.17
N LEU A 25 7.02 17.68 -2.48
CA LEU A 25 6.66 16.56 -3.32
C LEU A 25 7.37 15.30 -2.83
N ARG A 26 6.63 14.18 -2.74
CA ARG A 26 7.14 12.89 -2.30
C ARG A 26 6.63 11.80 -3.24
N GLU A 27 7.49 10.82 -3.48
CA GLU A 27 7.21 9.65 -4.29
C GLU A 27 7.76 8.41 -3.57
N ALA A 28 7.10 7.28 -3.75
CA ALA A 28 7.55 5.99 -3.26
C ALA A 28 7.14 4.89 -4.25
N ILE A 29 8.04 3.93 -4.47
CA ILE A 29 7.83 2.77 -5.35
C ILE A 29 7.93 1.50 -4.49
N ALA A 30 6.99 0.58 -4.66
CA ALA A 30 6.99 -0.74 -4.03
C ALA A 30 6.60 -1.82 -5.05
N SER A 31 7.07 -3.05 -4.84
CA SER A 31 6.75 -4.20 -5.68
C SER A 31 6.48 -5.45 -4.84
N GLY A 32 5.78 -6.42 -5.43
CA GLY A 32 5.47 -7.72 -4.84
C GLY A 32 5.12 -8.74 -5.91
N GLU A 33 5.16 -10.02 -5.56
CA GLU A 33 4.83 -11.13 -6.48
C GLU A 33 3.85 -12.10 -5.84
N ILE A 34 3.02 -12.75 -6.68
CA ILE A 34 2.17 -13.87 -6.30
C ILE A 34 2.60 -15.07 -7.13
N ARG A 35 3.06 -16.13 -6.46
CA ARG A 35 3.44 -17.38 -7.12
C ARG A 35 2.20 -18.23 -7.34
N LEU A 36 1.99 -18.63 -8.59
CA LEU A 36 0.83 -19.38 -9.03
C LEU A 36 1.25 -20.69 -9.72
N GLN A 37 0.31 -21.60 -9.84
CA GLN A 37 0.46 -22.78 -10.68
C GLN A 37 0.45 -22.36 -12.16
N THR A 38 1.18 -23.08 -13.01
CA THR A 38 1.25 -22.81 -14.46
C THR A 38 -0.14 -22.72 -15.09
N GLY A 39 -1.03 -23.69 -14.81
CA GLY A 39 -2.39 -23.67 -15.35
C GLY A 39 -3.24 -22.46 -14.91
N THR A 40 -2.91 -21.82 -13.79
CA THR A 40 -3.57 -20.56 -13.41
C THR A 40 -3.07 -19.40 -14.24
N LEU A 41 -1.75 -19.35 -14.52
CA LEU A 41 -1.17 -18.33 -15.40
C LEU A 41 -1.75 -18.43 -16.80
N ASP A 42 -1.85 -19.64 -17.35
CA ASP A 42 -2.42 -19.88 -18.67
C ASP A 42 -3.85 -19.31 -18.79
N LEU A 43 -4.68 -19.53 -17.76
CA LEU A 43 -6.04 -18.99 -17.71
C LEU A 43 -6.11 -17.46 -17.59
N ILE A 44 -5.14 -16.85 -16.89
CA ILE A 44 -5.04 -15.39 -16.78
C ILE A 44 -4.67 -14.80 -18.14
N GLU A 45 -3.64 -15.35 -18.80
CA GLU A 45 -3.13 -14.89 -20.09
C GLU A 45 -4.18 -15.06 -21.19
N SER A 46 -4.92 -16.17 -21.17
CA SER A 46 -6.01 -16.42 -22.13
C SER A 46 -7.33 -15.72 -21.77
N ASN A 47 -7.36 -14.92 -20.69
CA ASN A 47 -8.55 -14.25 -20.16
C ASN A 47 -9.76 -15.19 -19.96
N ALA A 48 -9.51 -16.42 -19.53
CA ALA A 48 -10.51 -17.50 -19.38
C ALA A 48 -10.88 -17.78 -17.91
N ILE A 49 -10.46 -16.91 -16.98
CA ILE A 49 -10.86 -17.03 -15.57
C ILE A 49 -12.36 -16.75 -15.41
N ALA A 50 -13.07 -17.67 -14.75
CA ALA A 50 -14.52 -17.57 -14.49
C ALA A 50 -14.94 -16.31 -13.70
N LYS A 51 -14.01 -15.70 -12.95
CA LYS A 51 -14.23 -14.45 -12.19
C LYS A 51 -14.06 -13.18 -13.03
N GLY A 52 -13.75 -13.30 -14.32
CA GLY A 52 -13.47 -12.17 -15.21
C GLY A 52 -12.01 -11.71 -15.14
N ASN A 53 -11.77 -10.45 -15.52
CA ASN A 53 -10.42 -9.89 -15.64
C ASN A 53 -9.80 -9.59 -14.27
N VAL A 54 -9.04 -10.57 -13.76
CA VAL A 54 -8.42 -10.50 -12.43
C VAL A 54 -7.35 -9.40 -12.31
N LEU A 55 -6.64 -9.07 -13.39
CA LEU A 55 -5.58 -8.05 -13.36
C LEU A 55 -6.17 -6.64 -13.28
N ALA A 56 -7.25 -6.38 -14.01
CA ALA A 56 -7.96 -5.11 -13.93
C ALA A 56 -8.56 -4.91 -12.52
N THR A 57 -9.18 -5.96 -11.96
CA THR A 57 -9.69 -5.93 -10.58
C THR A 57 -8.56 -5.69 -9.57
N ALA A 58 -7.41 -6.38 -9.71
CA ALA A 58 -6.26 -6.20 -8.83
C ALA A 58 -5.71 -4.77 -8.86
N ARG A 59 -5.63 -4.14 -10.04
CA ARG A 59 -5.21 -2.75 -10.18
C ARG A 59 -6.13 -1.79 -9.44
N LEU A 60 -7.44 -1.91 -9.63
CA LEU A 60 -8.42 -1.08 -8.93
C LEU A 60 -8.34 -1.28 -7.42
N ALA A 61 -8.23 -2.53 -6.97
CA ALA A 61 -8.06 -2.85 -5.56
C ALA A 61 -6.79 -2.23 -4.97
N GLY A 62 -5.66 -2.27 -5.69
CA GLY A 62 -4.40 -1.63 -5.28
C GLY A 62 -4.53 -0.13 -5.11
N ILE A 63 -5.13 0.57 -6.08
CA ILE A 63 -5.37 2.03 -6.00
C ILE A 63 -6.27 2.37 -4.82
N MET A 64 -7.33 1.59 -4.58
CA MET A 64 -8.22 1.78 -3.42
C MET A 64 -7.48 1.54 -2.11
N ALA A 65 -6.66 0.49 -2.03
CA ALA A 65 -5.87 0.16 -0.86
C ALA A 65 -4.87 1.28 -0.52
N ALA A 66 -4.17 1.83 -1.52
CA ALA A 66 -3.24 2.94 -1.34
C ALA A 66 -3.91 4.15 -0.67
N LYS A 67 -5.12 4.51 -1.13
CA LYS A 67 -5.90 5.62 -0.56
C LYS A 67 -6.40 5.34 0.86
N LYS A 68 -6.64 4.07 1.19
CA LYS A 68 -7.09 3.61 2.52
C LYS A 68 -5.96 3.35 3.52
N THR A 69 -4.70 3.57 3.14
CA THR A 69 -3.54 3.27 4.02
C THR A 69 -3.65 3.92 5.39
N GLY A 70 -4.09 5.19 5.48
CA GLY A 70 -4.27 5.88 6.76
C GLY A 70 -5.42 5.34 7.63
N GLU A 71 -6.37 4.63 7.03
CA GLU A 71 -7.43 3.92 7.77
C GLU A 71 -6.96 2.53 8.24
N LEU A 72 -6.12 1.87 7.44
CA LEU A 72 -5.69 0.48 7.67
C LEU A 72 -4.48 0.36 8.60
N ILE A 73 -3.55 1.31 8.57
CA ILE A 73 -2.30 1.26 9.33
C ILE A 73 -2.38 2.21 10.54
N PRO A 74 -2.42 1.70 11.79
CA PRO A 74 -2.85 2.48 12.97
C PRO A 74 -2.12 3.80 13.24
N LEU A 75 -0.84 3.92 12.85
CA LEU A 75 -0.01 5.09 13.12
C LEU A 75 0.39 5.85 11.85
N CYS A 76 -0.19 5.50 10.70
CA CYS A 76 -0.02 6.26 9.47
C CYS A 76 -0.84 7.55 9.53
N HIS A 77 -0.24 8.65 9.10
CA HIS A 77 -1.00 9.88 8.87
C HIS A 77 -1.94 9.69 7.67
N PRO A 78 -3.17 10.23 7.72
CA PRO A 78 -3.97 10.36 6.52
C PRO A 78 -3.28 11.35 5.57
N LEU A 79 -3.06 10.94 4.32
CA LEU A 79 -2.39 11.76 3.31
C LEU A 79 -3.28 11.92 2.07
N PRO A 80 -3.38 13.13 1.49
CA PRO A 80 -4.04 13.32 0.21
C PRO A 80 -3.13 12.78 -0.91
N ILE A 81 -3.43 11.56 -1.38
CA ILE A 81 -2.71 10.95 -2.51
C ILE A 81 -3.09 11.72 -3.80
N THR A 82 -2.09 12.35 -4.42
CA THR A 82 -2.26 13.11 -5.66
C THR A 82 -2.20 12.22 -6.90
N HIS A 83 -1.45 11.12 -6.86
CA HIS A 83 -1.30 10.16 -7.95
C HIS A 83 -0.98 8.75 -7.41
N CYS A 84 -1.47 7.70 -8.07
CA CYS A 84 -1.21 6.28 -7.78
C CYS A 84 -1.44 5.46 -9.05
N GLU A 85 -0.56 4.50 -9.33
CA GLU A 85 -0.59 3.64 -10.54
C GLU A 85 -0.35 2.14 -10.25
#